data_AF-A0A0F9Q143-F1
#
_entry.id   AF-A0A0F9Q143-F1
#
_cell.length_a   1.000
_cell.length_b   1.000
_cell.length_c   1.000
_cell.angle_alpha   90.00
_cell.angle_beta   90.00
_cell.angle_gamma   90.00
#
_symmetry.space_group_name_H-M   'P 1'
#
loop_
_entity.id
_entity.type
_entity.pdbx_description
1 polymer ?
#
loop_
_entity_poly.entity_id
_entity_poly.type
_entity_poly.pdbx_seq_one_letter_code
_entity_poly.pdbx_strand_id
1 'polypeptide(L)'
;IGNRFHDRLVFPIHFPFGEPAGWTARTLIDAPAKYVNVKESAEFQKGRLLYMYHLAKKAIIKTGVAILVEGQMDALILRQFGLFNTVASSGVAFKPAAARILSRYAQKVYVVFDADDAGKKAQLKAQKYLEEIYPEGLKMQVVVVELPEGEDPASFVLKYGKDTFISLLRSSKSV
;
A
#
# COMPACT_ATOMS: atom_id res chain seq x y z
N ILE A 1 -3.15 6.31 25.75
CA ILE A 1 -2.11 6.14 24.72
C ILE A 1 -0.77 6.13 25.46
N GLY A 2 -0.02 5.01 25.49
CA GLY A 2 1.20 4.90 26.30
C GLY A 2 2.34 5.82 25.81
N ASN A 3 3.32 6.09 26.67
CA ASN A 3 4.45 7.04 26.45
C ASN A 3 5.16 6.85 25.09
N ARG A 4 5.22 5.61 24.58
CA ARG A 4 5.79 5.23 23.27
C ARG A 4 5.20 5.93 22.03
N PHE A 5 4.05 6.59 22.13
CA PHE A 5 3.42 7.31 21.01
C PHE A 5 3.55 8.84 21.11
N HIS A 6 4.22 9.36 22.14
CA HIS A 6 4.51 10.79 22.29
C HIS A 6 5.47 11.28 21.20
N ASP A 7 5.33 12.54 20.75
CA ASP A 7 6.10 13.16 19.65
C ASP A 7 6.08 12.38 18.33
N ARG A 8 4.91 11.81 17.99
CA ARG A 8 4.75 11.04 16.75
C ARG A 8 3.54 11.49 15.95
N LEU A 9 3.71 11.53 14.63
CA LEU A 9 2.60 11.58 13.69
C LEU A 9 1.88 10.23 13.68
N VAL A 10 0.59 10.24 13.98
CA VAL A 10 -0.24 9.03 14.06
C VAL A 10 -0.94 8.77 12.72
N PHE A 11 -0.86 7.52 12.27
CA PHE A 11 -1.56 6.99 11.10
C PHE A 11 -2.59 5.95 11.55
N PRO A 12 -3.88 6.32 11.63
CA PRO A 12 -4.93 5.39 12.01
C PRO A 12 -5.13 4.28 10.97
N ILE A 13 -5.20 3.05 11.42
CA ILE A 13 -5.47 1.86 10.62
C ILE A 13 -6.93 1.50 10.83
N HIS A 14 -7.61 1.16 9.75
CA HIS A 14 -9.05 0.86 9.78
C HIS A 14 -9.33 -0.52 9.21
N PHE A 15 -10.42 -1.12 9.67
CA PHE A 15 -11.00 -2.29 9.04
C PHE A 15 -11.58 -1.95 7.66
N PRO A 16 -11.90 -2.96 6.82
CA PRO A 16 -12.38 -2.72 5.46
C PRO A 16 -13.64 -1.87 5.32
N PHE A 17 -14.48 -1.78 6.36
CA PHE A 17 -15.68 -0.96 6.38
C PHE A 17 -15.48 0.43 7.01
N GLY A 18 -14.27 0.73 7.49
CA GLY A 18 -13.87 2.05 7.97
C GLY A 18 -13.87 2.21 9.48
N GLU A 19 -14.19 1.17 10.24
CA GLU A 19 -14.06 1.17 11.70
C GLU A 19 -12.57 1.26 12.10
N PRO A 20 -12.21 2.06 13.10
CA PRO A 20 -10.84 2.08 13.62
C PRO A 20 -10.40 0.69 14.11
N ALA A 21 -9.24 0.23 13.63
CA ALA A 21 -8.65 -1.06 14.00
C ALA A 21 -7.41 -0.90 14.88
N GLY A 22 -6.67 0.18 14.71
CA GLY A 22 -5.42 0.43 15.41
C GLY A 22 -4.70 1.63 14.84
N TRP A 23 -3.40 1.76 15.11
CA TRP A 23 -2.58 2.82 14.52
C TRP A 23 -1.12 2.43 14.46
N THR A 24 -0.40 3.12 13.59
CA THR A 24 1.06 3.19 13.58
C THR A 24 1.46 4.64 13.72
N ALA A 25 2.65 4.92 14.27
CA ALA A 25 3.08 6.29 14.48
C ALA A 25 4.56 6.47 14.12
N ARG A 26 4.85 7.54 13.38
CA ARG A 26 6.19 7.92 12.95
C ARG A 26 6.75 8.99 13.88
N THR A 27 7.99 8.84 14.32
CA THR A 27 8.66 9.85 15.14
C THR A 27 8.77 11.20 14.42
N LEU A 28 8.52 12.28 15.14
CA LEU A 28 8.76 13.67 14.71
C LEU A 28 10.11 14.21 15.21
N ILE A 29 10.69 13.52 16.20
CA ILE A 29 12.00 13.80 16.78
C ILE A 29 12.98 12.67 16.45
N ASP A 30 14.25 12.85 16.76
CA ASP A 30 15.19 11.73 16.72
C ASP A 30 14.85 10.73 17.83
N ALA A 31 14.47 9.52 17.43
CA ALA A 31 14.07 8.45 18.34
C ALA A 31 14.54 7.11 17.77
N PRO A 32 14.91 6.13 18.64
CA PRO A 32 15.50 4.87 18.18
C PRO A 32 14.65 4.09 17.16
N ALA A 33 13.33 4.20 17.26
CA ALA A 33 12.39 3.60 16.31
C ALA A 33 11.74 4.67 15.44
N LYS A 34 11.98 4.62 14.12
CA LYS A 34 11.32 5.49 13.14
C LYS A 34 9.80 5.32 13.16
N TYR A 35 9.32 4.09 13.24
CA TYR A 35 7.89 3.74 13.33
C TYR A 35 7.60 2.84 14.54
N VAL A 36 6.43 3.03 15.17
CA VAL A 36 5.91 2.17 16.22
C VAL A 36 4.47 1.76 15.92
N ASN A 37 4.15 0.47 16.05
CA ASN A 37 2.83 -0.09 15.73
C ASN A 37 2.09 -0.47 17.00
N VAL A 38 0.80 -0.14 17.13
CA VAL A 38 -0.04 -0.69 18.21
C VAL A 38 0.10 -2.22 18.26
N LYS A 39 0.05 -2.80 19.47
CA LYS A 39 0.17 -4.25 19.64
C LYS A 39 -0.97 -4.95 18.86
N GLU A 40 -0.63 -6.03 18.17
CA GLU A 40 -1.63 -6.89 17.54
C GLU A 40 -2.45 -7.63 18.60
N SER A 41 -3.70 -7.97 18.26
CA SER A 41 -4.61 -8.79 19.06
C SER A 41 -5.21 -9.91 18.19
N ALA A 42 -6.11 -10.72 18.74
CA ALA A 42 -6.84 -11.71 17.96
C ALA A 42 -7.71 -11.04 16.87
N GLU A 43 -8.25 -9.87 17.18
CA GLU A 43 -9.14 -9.07 16.34
C GLU A 43 -8.35 -8.17 15.37
N PHE A 44 -7.17 -7.71 15.77
CA PHE A 44 -6.33 -6.81 14.97
C PHE A 44 -5.00 -7.46 14.59
N GLN A 45 -4.89 -7.83 13.32
CA GLN A 45 -3.66 -8.32 12.70
C GLN A 45 -3.33 -7.41 11.51
N LYS A 46 -2.34 -6.54 11.67
CA LYS A 46 -1.97 -5.49 10.71
C LYS A 46 -1.66 -6.07 9.34
N GLY A 47 -0.93 -7.20 9.30
CA GLY A 47 -0.58 -7.88 8.05
C GLY A 47 -1.74 -8.49 7.27
N ARG A 48 -2.97 -8.43 7.79
CA ARG A 48 -4.20 -8.85 7.09
C ARG A 48 -5.01 -7.66 6.57
N LEU A 49 -4.60 -6.44 6.85
CA LEU A 49 -5.27 -5.22 6.43
C LEU A 49 -4.42 -4.49 5.39
N LEU A 50 -5.08 -3.59 4.66
CA LEU A 50 -4.45 -2.65 3.75
C LEU A 50 -4.74 -1.24 4.22
N TYR A 51 -3.69 -0.47 4.47
CA TYR A 51 -3.84 0.92 4.88
C TYR A 51 -4.59 1.71 3.80
N MET A 52 -5.52 2.56 4.22
CA MET A 52 -6.44 3.35 3.38
C MET A 52 -7.39 2.57 2.48
N TYR A 53 -7.47 1.24 2.57
CA TYR A 53 -8.39 0.46 1.72
C TYR A 53 -9.85 0.92 1.82
N HIS A 54 -10.37 1.18 3.02
CA HIS A 54 -11.72 1.73 3.21
C HIS A 54 -11.98 3.03 2.41
N LEU A 55 -10.97 3.91 2.27
CA LEU A 55 -11.04 5.14 1.48
C LEU A 55 -10.82 4.92 -0.02
N ALA A 56 -10.08 3.87 -0.38
CA ALA A 56 -9.74 3.53 -1.76
C ALA A 56 -10.80 2.65 -2.43
N LYS A 57 -11.56 1.88 -1.64
CA LYS A 57 -12.53 0.87 -2.09
C LYS A 57 -13.46 1.39 -3.18
N LYS A 58 -14.06 2.57 -3.00
CA LYS A 58 -14.98 3.17 -3.99
C LYS A 58 -14.28 3.46 -5.32
N ALA A 59 -13.04 3.95 -5.27
CA ALA A 59 -12.26 4.21 -6.48
C ALA A 59 -11.84 2.91 -7.17
N ILE A 60 -11.39 1.91 -6.40
CA ILE A 60 -11.02 0.58 -6.92
C ILE A 60 -12.22 -0.09 -7.60
N ILE A 61 -13.41 -0.06 -6.98
CA ILE A 61 -14.64 -0.62 -7.59
C ILE A 61 -14.98 0.11 -8.89
N LYS A 62 -14.87 1.45 -8.90
CA LYS A 62 -15.22 2.26 -10.08
C LYS A 62 -14.28 2.02 -11.26
N THR A 63 -12.98 1.86 -11.00
CA THR A 63 -11.97 1.77 -12.07
C THR A 63 -11.55 0.33 -12.38
N GLY A 64 -11.81 -0.61 -11.47
CA GLY A 64 -11.24 -1.95 -11.51
C GLY A 64 -9.73 -1.99 -11.21
N VAL A 65 -9.11 -0.86 -10.81
CA VAL A 65 -7.65 -0.74 -10.66
C VAL A 65 -7.30 -0.37 -9.22
N ALA A 66 -6.33 -1.06 -8.64
CA ALA A 66 -5.67 -0.65 -7.39
C ALA A 66 -4.18 -0.31 -7.63
N ILE A 67 -3.66 0.62 -6.84
CA ILE A 67 -2.22 0.91 -6.73
C ILE A 67 -1.78 0.46 -5.34
N LEU A 68 -0.90 -0.53 -5.27
CA LEU A 68 -0.35 -1.08 -4.03
C LEU A 68 1.06 -0.54 -3.82
N VAL A 69 1.25 0.20 -2.71
CA VAL A 69 2.54 0.76 -2.28
C VAL A 69 2.98 0.19 -0.92
N GLU A 70 4.21 0.47 -0.51
CA GLU A 70 4.77 -0.10 0.72
C GLU A 70 4.39 0.70 1.97
N GLY A 71 4.64 2.02 1.95
CA GLY A 71 4.50 2.89 3.11
C GLY A 71 3.15 3.60 3.24
N GLN A 72 2.84 4.04 4.46
CA GLN A 72 1.65 4.88 4.68
C GLN A 72 1.81 6.26 4.03
N MET A 73 3.04 6.79 4.01
CA MET A 73 3.36 8.07 3.41
C MET A 73 3.11 8.04 1.90
N ASP A 74 3.54 6.99 1.20
CA ASP A 74 3.29 6.79 -0.23
C ASP A 74 1.81 6.83 -0.55
N ALA A 75 1.00 6.08 0.22
CA ALA A 75 -0.45 6.05 0.02
C ALA A 75 -1.10 7.42 0.26
N LEU A 76 -0.67 8.14 1.30
CA LEU A 76 -1.18 9.47 1.60
C LEU A 76 -0.83 10.49 0.52
N ILE A 77 0.45 10.53 0.11
CA ILE A 77 0.94 11.47 -0.89
C ILE A 77 0.29 11.17 -2.26
N LEU A 78 0.28 9.93 -2.73
CA LEU A 78 -0.39 9.59 -3.98
C LEU A 78 -1.88 9.95 -3.95
N ARG A 79 -2.56 9.72 -2.82
CA ARG A 79 -3.96 10.14 -2.66
C ARG A 79 -4.11 11.66 -2.69
N GLN A 80 -3.19 12.43 -2.10
CA GLN A 80 -3.17 13.89 -2.16
C GLN A 80 -3.07 14.40 -3.61
N PHE A 81 -2.35 13.67 -4.47
CA PHE A 81 -2.30 13.90 -5.92
C PHE A 81 -3.52 13.35 -6.68
N GLY A 82 -4.55 12.88 -5.98
CA GLY A 82 -5.81 12.41 -6.56
C GLY A 82 -5.76 11.00 -7.13
N LEU A 83 -4.78 10.18 -6.74
CA LEU A 83 -4.75 8.73 -7.01
C LEU A 83 -5.53 8.01 -5.90
N PHE A 84 -6.86 8.14 -5.95
CA PHE A 84 -7.73 7.69 -4.86
C PHE A 84 -7.83 6.17 -4.69
N ASN A 85 -7.34 5.40 -5.66
CA ASN A 85 -7.31 3.94 -5.66
C ASN A 85 -6.01 3.35 -5.08
N THR A 86 -5.24 4.14 -4.35
CA THR A 86 -3.99 3.71 -3.70
C THR A 86 -4.22 3.12 -2.31
N VAL A 87 -3.51 2.03 -2.00
CA VAL A 87 -3.47 1.33 -0.70
C VAL A 87 -2.04 0.96 -0.34
N ALA A 88 -1.76 0.71 0.95
CA ALA A 88 -0.42 0.27 1.38
C ALA A 88 -0.40 -0.98 2.25
N SER A 89 0.69 -1.77 2.14
CA SER A 89 0.99 -2.87 3.07
C SER A 89 1.35 -2.35 4.47
N SER A 90 1.75 -1.08 4.60
CA SER A 90 1.89 -0.35 5.85
C SER A 90 3.08 -0.81 6.70
N GLY A 91 4.24 -1.08 6.10
CA GLY A 91 5.46 -1.43 6.85
C GLY A 91 5.42 -2.81 7.51
N VAL A 92 4.67 -3.74 6.91
CA VAL A 92 4.78 -5.18 7.14
C VAL A 92 4.83 -5.87 5.78
N ALA A 93 5.46 -7.04 5.71
CA ALA A 93 5.47 -7.83 4.49
C ALA A 93 4.03 -8.06 4.00
N PHE A 94 3.76 -7.80 2.72
CA PHE A 94 2.48 -8.07 2.11
C PHE A 94 2.17 -9.58 2.17
N LYS A 95 0.94 -9.94 2.53
CA LYS A 95 0.54 -11.34 2.81
C LYS A 95 -0.67 -11.75 1.96
N PRO A 96 -0.89 -13.07 1.75
CA PRO A 96 -2.07 -13.57 1.04
C PRO A 96 -3.40 -13.04 1.57
N ALA A 97 -3.54 -12.86 2.88
CA ALA A 97 -4.76 -12.29 3.46
C ALA A 97 -5.07 -10.87 2.95
N ALA A 98 -4.04 -10.04 2.75
CA ALA A 98 -4.19 -8.69 2.18
C ALA A 98 -4.49 -8.74 0.68
N ALA A 99 -3.86 -9.64 -0.07
CA ALA A 99 -4.16 -9.86 -1.48
C ALA A 99 -5.64 -10.28 -1.72
N ARG A 100 -6.23 -11.09 -0.83
CA ARG A 100 -7.66 -11.45 -0.88
C ARG A 100 -8.61 -10.28 -0.69
N ILE A 101 -8.14 -9.16 -0.13
CA ILE A 101 -8.95 -7.94 -0.03
C ILE A 101 -9.06 -7.31 -1.42
N LEU A 102 -7.94 -7.20 -2.14
CA LEU A 102 -7.89 -6.60 -3.47
C LEU A 102 -8.63 -7.45 -4.51
N SER A 103 -8.47 -8.77 -4.48
CA SER A 103 -9.06 -9.67 -5.48
C SER A 103 -10.60 -9.65 -5.54
N ARG A 104 -11.27 -9.08 -4.52
CA ARG A 104 -12.73 -8.93 -4.51
C ARG A 104 -13.23 -7.91 -5.54
N TYR A 105 -12.43 -6.91 -5.87
CA TYR A 105 -12.89 -5.75 -6.67
C TYR A 105 -11.87 -5.26 -7.69
N ALA A 106 -10.57 -5.48 -7.47
CA ALA A 106 -9.53 -5.09 -8.40
C ALA A 106 -9.40 -6.15 -9.50
N GLN A 107 -9.58 -5.72 -10.75
CA GLN A 107 -9.25 -6.49 -11.94
C GLN A 107 -7.78 -6.28 -12.32
N LYS A 108 -7.19 -5.16 -11.91
CA LYS A 108 -5.78 -4.83 -12.12
C LYS A 108 -5.14 -4.27 -10.86
N VAL A 109 -3.93 -4.71 -10.54
CA VAL A 109 -3.14 -4.18 -9.44
C VAL A 109 -1.77 -3.75 -9.97
N TYR A 110 -1.46 -2.47 -9.82
CA TYR A 110 -0.11 -1.95 -9.96
C TYR A 110 0.62 -2.10 -8.63
N VAL A 111 1.75 -2.80 -8.62
CA VAL A 111 2.61 -2.94 -7.44
C VAL A 111 3.79 -1.99 -7.61
N VAL A 112 3.84 -0.93 -6.80
CA VAL A 112 4.85 0.14 -6.89
C VAL A 112 5.51 0.30 -5.52
N PHE A 113 6.64 -0.36 -5.29
CA PHE A 113 7.42 -0.21 -4.05
C PHE A 113 8.72 0.55 -4.33
N ASP A 114 9.44 0.85 -3.26
CA ASP A 114 10.70 1.59 -3.25
C ASP A 114 11.72 0.93 -4.20
N ALA A 115 12.50 1.75 -4.92
CA ALA A 115 13.49 1.29 -5.88
C ALA A 115 14.80 0.79 -5.24
N ASP A 116 14.71 0.08 -4.13
CA ASP A 116 15.82 -0.58 -3.46
C ASP A 116 15.71 -2.12 -3.56
N ASP A 117 16.75 -2.83 -3.11
CA ASP A 117 16.79 -4.28 -3.18
C ASP A 117 15.71 -4.98 -2.33
N ALA A 118 15.28 -4.34 -1.23
CA ALA A 118 14.24 -4.88 -0.36
C ALA A 118 12.86 -4.71 -1.01
N GLY A 119 12.59 -3.52 -1.55
CA GLY A 119 11.40 -3.17 -2.31
C GLY A 119 11.20 -4.09 -3.50
N LYS A 120 12.23 -4.26 -4.35
CA LYS A 120 12.18 -5.18 -5.51
C LYS A 120 11.82 -6.62 -5.10
N LYS A 121 12.45 -7.16 -4.05
CA LYS A 121 12.11 -8.50 -3.52
C LYS A 121 10.68 -8.56 -2.99
N ALA A 122 10.23 -7.51 -2.31
CA ALA A 122 8.88 -7.41 -1.79
C ALA A 122 7.84 -7.30 -2.92
N GLN A 123 8.14 -6.62 -4.04
CA GLN A 123 7.26 -6.54 -5.21
C GLN A 123 7.03 -7.91 -5.83
N LEU A 124 8.08 -8.69 -6.08
CA LEU A 124 7.97 -10.04 -6.65
C LEU A 124 7.14 -10.96 -5.74
N LYS A 125 7.33 -10.85 -4.42
CA LYS A 125 6.55 -11.61 -3.45
C LYS A 125 5.07 -11.18 -3.45
N ALA A 126 4.80 -9.89 -3.55
CA ALA A 126 3.44 -9.38 -3.64
C ALA A 126 2.75 -9.80 -4.93
N GLN A 127 3.47 -9.76 -6.06
CA GLN A 127 3.00 -10.27 -7.35
C GLN A 127 2.58 -11.73 -7.23
N LYS A 128 3.46 -12.59 -6.72
CA LYS A 128 3.16 -14.01 -6.50
C LYS A 128 1.88 -14.21 -5.68
N TYR A 129 1.72 -13.51 -4.56
CA TYR A 129 0.51 -13.66 -3.74
C TYR A 129 -0.77 -13.16 -4.42
N LEU A 130 -0.67 -12.09 -5.20
CA LEU A 130 -1.79 -11.58 -5.99
C LEU A 130 -2.18 -12.58 -7.09
N GLU A 131 -1.20 -13.19 -7.76
CA GLU A 131 -1.39 -14.21 -8.80
C GLU A 131 -1.82 -15.59 -8.27
N GLU A 132 -1.61 -15.89 -6.99
CA GLU A 132 -2.08 -17.16 -6.40
C GLU A 132 -3.51 -17.07 -5.87
N ILE A 133 -4.05 -15.86 -5.69
CA ILE A 133 -5.37 -15.64 -5.11
C ILE A 133 -6.43 -15.59 -6.21
N TYR A 134 -6.81 -16.77 -6.70
CA TYR A 134 -7.90 -16.92 -7.66
C TYR A 134 -8.91 -17.98 -7.22
N PRO A 135 -10.19 -17.59 -7.03
CA PRO A 135 -11.31 -18.49 -7.28
C PRO A 135 -11.37 -18.74 -8.80
N GLU A 136 -11.68 -19.97 -9.21
CA GLU A 136 -11.72 -20.40 -10.61
C GLU A 136 -12.41 -19.38 -11.54
N GLY A 137 -11.71 -18.90 -12.57
CA GLY A 137 -12.30 -18.23 -13.74
C GLY A 137 -12.07 -16.72 -13.92
N LEU A 138 -11.53 -15.98 -12.95
CA LEU A 138 -11.23 -14.53 -13.08
C LEU A 138 -9.74 -14.25 -12.92
N LYS A 139 -9.07 -13.75 -13.97
CA LYS A 139 -7.66 -13.35 -13.92
C LYS A 139 -7.54 -11.88 -13.52
N MET A 140 -6.91 -11.61 -12.37
CA MET A 140 -6.47 -10.26 -12.00
C MET A 140 -5.16 -9.98 -12.74
N GLN A 141 -5.08 -8.85 -13.44
CA GLN A 141 -3.83 -8.42 -14.05
C GLN A 141 -2.93 -7.82 -12.97
N VAL A 142 -1.76 -8.40 -12.76
CA VAL A 142 -0.74 -7.80 -11.88
C VAL A 142 0.32 -7.15 -12.76
N VAL A 143 0.72 -5.92 -12.40
CA VAL A 143 1.79 -5.18 -13.07
C VAL A 143 2.76 -4.70 -12.01
N VAL A 144 4.00 -5.20 -12.07
CA VAL A 144 5.10 -4.65 -11.28
C VAL A 144 5.61 -3.39 -11.98
N VAL A 145 5.75 -2.31 -11.22
CA VAL A 145 6.20 -1.02 -11.74
C VAL A 145 7.55 -0.71 -11.10
N GLU A 146 8.56 -0.53 -11.93
CA GLU A 146 9.89 -0.14 -11.49
C GLU A 146 9.98 1.39 -11.47
N LEU A 147 10.41 1.92 -10.33
CA LEU A 147 10.76 3.33 -10.18
C LEU A 147 12.25 3.54 -10.50
N PRO A 148 12.67 4.76 -10.85
CA PRO A 148 14.09 5.11 -10.93
C PRO A 148 14.79 4.82 -9.60
N GLU A 149 16.06 4.42 -9.68
CA GLU A 149 16.87 4.09 -8.50
C GLU A 149 16.86 5.22 -7.47
N GLY A 150 16.65 4.85 -6.19
CA GLY A 150 16.59 5.79 -5.07
C GLY A 150 15.26 6.55 -4.92
N GLU A 151 14.28 6.35 -5.81
CA GLU A 151 12.93 6.91 -5.66
C GLU A 151 12.00 5.91 -4.95
N ASP A 152 11.07 6.47 -4.17
CA ASP A 152 9.87 5.82 -3.64
C ASP A 152 8.62 6.42 -4.33
N PRO A 153 7.42 5.82 -4.19
CA PRO A 153 6.25 6.36 -4.88
C PRO A 153 5.90 7.81 -4.47
N ALA A 154 6.15 8.20 -3.22
CA ALA A 154 5.94 9.56 -2.74
C ALA A 154 6.89 10.57 -3.39
N SER A 155 8.20 10.34 -3.32
CA SER A 155 9.25 11.17 -3.89
C SER A 155 9.11 11.30 -5.40
N PHE A 156 8.79 10.20 -6.10
CA PHE A 156 8.54 10.23 -7.53
C PHE A 156 7.37 11.16 -7.87
N VAL A 157 6.20 11.00 -7.25
CA VAL A 157 5.04 11.82 -7.60
C VAL A 157 5.22 13.29 -7.19
N LEU A 158 5.94 13.55 -6.10
CA LEU A 158 6.28 14.92 -5.67
C LEU A 158 7.21 15.61 -6.66
N LYS A 159 8.16 14.88 -7.25
CA LYS A 159 9.16 15.41 -8.16
C LYS A 159 8.66 15.53 -9.60
N TYR A 160 7.95 14.52 -10.10
CA TYR A 160 7.58 14.42 -11.52
C TYR A 160 6.07 14.66 -11.77
N GLY A 161 5.25 14.71 -10.73
CA GLY A 161 3.82 14.95 -10.82
C GLY A 161 2.98 13.72 -11.16
N LYS A 162 1.66 13.90 -11.00
CA LYS A 162 0.65 12.85 -11.20
C LYS A 162 0.63 12.27 -12.61
N ASP A 163 0.67 13.12 -13.63
CA ASP A 163 0.49 12.67 -15.02
C ASP A 163 1.68 11.82 -15.49
N THR A 164 2.88 12.16 -15.02
CA THR A 164 4.09 11.36 -15.23
C THR A 164 3.98 10.01 -14.51
N PHE A 165 3.50 9.99 -13.26
CA PHE A 165 3.27 8.75 -12.53
C PHE A 165 2.25 7.85 -13.26
N ILE A 166 1.13 8.41 -13.75
CA ILE A 166 0.14 7.65 -14.53
C ILE A 166 0.73 7.12 -15.83
N SER A 167 1.54 7.92 -16.52
CA SER A 167 2.24 7.50 -17.74
C SER A 167 3.19 6.33 -17.47
N LEU A 168 3.94 6.40 -16.37
CA LEU A 168 4.79 5.29 -15.90
C LEU A 168 3.96 4.02 -15.71
N LEU A 169 2.88 4.07 -14.91
CA LEU A 169 1.98 2.91 -14.69
C LEU A 169 1.47 2.31 -16.00
N ARG A 170 1.10 3.13 -16.98
CA ARG A 170 0.56 2.66 -18.27
C ARG A 170 1.61 2.04 -19.17
N SER A 171 2.84 2.54 -19.09
CA SER A 171 3.97 2.04 -19.88
C SER A 171 4.54 0.72 -19.34
N SER A 172 4.39 0.47 -18.04
CA SER A 172 4.77 -0.81 -17.41
C SER A 172 3.90 -1.96 -17.91
N LYS A 173 4.54 -3.06 -18.27
CA LYS A 173 3.88 -4.28 -18.73
C LYS A 173 3.84 -5.33 -17.64
N SER A 174 2.79 -6.14 -17.64
CA SER A 174 2.82 -7.42 -16.92
C SER A 174 3.94 -8.26 -17.50
N VAL A 175 4.84 -8.75 -16.65
CA VAL A 175 5.86 -9.75 -17.02
C VAL A 175 5.20 -11.12 -17.04
#